data_AF-A0A354NWQ3-F1
#
_entry.id   AF-A0A354NWQ3-F1
#
_cell.length_a   1.000
_cell.length_b   1.000
_cell.length_c   1.000
_cell.angle_alpha   90.00
_cell.angle_beta   90.00
_cell.angle_gamma   90.00
#
_symmetry.space_group_name_H-M   'P 1'
#
loop_
_entity.id
_entity.type
_entity.pdbx_description
1 polymer ?
#
loop_
_entity_poly.entity_id
_entity_poly.type
_entity_poly.pdbx_seq_one_letter_code
_entity_poly.pdbx_strand_id
1 'polypeptide(L)'
;VATHQTRYFGAEMASLLVRMGVPAHLFVDHNTVRLATILQAVEPSTLIVLDHVKEELIPASVEVCVTVRQSQIFARRRQIDLYTVDELGLLGYSTDCQTYHLNLVEFHFERSETGRLIVTPLYNLLQPKLRIETLDEVRFKNQTQAILTLFPHGR
;
A
#
# COMPACT_ATOMS: atom_id res chain seq x y z
N VAL A 1 7.64 7.19 -8.70
CA VAL A 1 7.00 8.52 -8.64
C VAL A 1 5.55 8.30 -8.32
N ALA A 2 5.14 8.64 -7.10
CA ALA A 2 3.78 8.52 -6.62
C ALA A 2 2.83 9.34 -7.50
N THR A 3 1.75 8.72 -7.98
CA THR A 3 0.71 9.42 -8.74
C THR A 3 -0.07 10.37 -7.82
N HIS A 4 -0.84 11.30 -8.41
CA HIS A 4 -1.74 12.14 -7.62
C HIS A 4 -2.68 11.31 -6.73
N GLN A 5 -3.23 10.23 -7.28
CA GLN A 5 -4.14 9.34 -6.58
C GLN A 5 -3.49 8.63 -5.39
N THR A 6 -2.27 8.09 -5.56
CA THR A 6 -1.52 7.47 -4.47
C THR A 6 -1.19 8.47 -3.36
N ARG A 7 -0.91 9.73 -3.70
CA ARG A 7 -0.68 10.81 -2.72
C ARG A 7 -1.93 11.13 -1.91
N TYR A 8 -3.08 11.26 -2.56
CA TYR A 8 -4.36 11.47 -1.87
C TYR A 8 -4.69 10.31 -0.94
N PHE A 9 -4.56 9.07 -1.42
CA PHE A 9 -4.77 7.89 -0.61
C PHE A 9 -3.85 7.85 0.62
N GLY A 10 -2.55 8.12 0.44
CA GLY A 10 -1.61 8.21 1.56
C GLY A 10 -1.98 9.30 2.58
N ALA A 11 -2.53 10.43 2.14
CA ALA A 11 -2.95 11.53 3.01
C ALA A 11 -4.23 11.18 3.80
N GLU A 12 -5.17 10.50 3.17
CA GLU A 12 -6.38 9.98 3.83
C GLU A 12 -6.01 8.93 4.88
N MET A 13 -5.12 8.00 4.54
CA MET A 13 -4.60 6.99 5.48
C MET A 13 -3.91 7.63 6.68
N ALA A 14 -3.03 8.62 6.46
CA ALA A 14 -2.39 9.36 7.55
C ALA A 14 -3.42 10.04 8.45
N SER A 15 -4.41 10.72 7.85
CA SER A 15 -5.47 11.42 8.59
C SER A 15 -6.33 10.47 9.41
N LEU A 16 -6.65 9.28 8.86
CA LEU A 16 -7.41 8.25 9.56
C LEU A 16 -6.62 7.70 10.76
N LEU A 17 -5.34 7.35 10.58
CA LEU A 17 -4.47 6.87 11.65
C LEU A 17 -4.37 7.88 12.79
N VAL A 18 -4.14 9.16 12.45
CA VAL A 18 -4.09 10.25 13.44
C VAL A 18 -5.42 10.37 14.20
N ARG A 19 -6.56 10.26 13.51
CA ARG A 19 -7.90 10.28 14.15
C ARG A 19 -8.13 9.07 15.07
N MET A 20 -7.49 7.94 14.79
CA MET A 20 -7.51 6.74 15.64
C MET A 20 -6.47 6.80 16.78
N GLY A 21 -5.75 7.91 16.94
CA GLY A 21 -4.75 8.09 17.99
C GLY A 21 -3.38 7.48 17.66
N VAL A 22 -3.15 7.06 16.41
CA VAL A 22 -1.86 6.56 15.93
C VAL A 22 -1.12 7.69 15.20
N PRO A 23 0.00 8.22 15.76
CA PRO A 23 0.78 9.25 15.08
C PRO A 23 1.34 8.73 13.76
N ALA A 24 0.89 9.31 12.65
CA ALA A 24 1.28 8.91 11.31
C ALA A 24 1.65 10.12 10.47
N HIS A 25 2.72 10.00 9.69
CA HIS A 25 3.23 11.08 8.87
C HIS A 25 3.43 10.59 7.44
N LEU A 26 2.82 11.33 6.50
CA LEU A 26 2.99 11.12 5.08
C LEU A 26 4.16 11.95 4.56
N PHE A 27 5.08 11.33 3.83
CA PHE A 27 6.18 12.04 3.18
C PHE A 27 6.19 11.79 1.67
N VAL A 28 6.28 12.89 0.93
CA VAL A 28 6.32 12.95 -0.53
C VAL A 28 7.42 13.93 -0.93
N ASP A 29 8.65 13.70 -0.47
CA ASP A 29 9.79 14.57 -0.81
C ASP A 29 10.85 13.77 -1.58
N HIS A 30 11.29 14.34 -2.70
CA HIS A 30 12.41 13.81 -3.51
C HIS A 30 13.76 14.34 -3.03
N ASN A 31 13.79 15.33 -2.12
CA ASN A 31 15.00 15.92 -1.56
C ASN A 31 15.40 15.24 -0.25
N THR A 32 16.33 14.29 -0.37
CA THR A 32 16.82 13.45 0.74
C THR A 32 17.34 14.22 1.96
N VAL A 33 17.96 15.40 1.78
CA VAL A 33 18.54 16.17 2.91
C VAL A 33 17.44 16.79 3.76
N ARG A 34 16.40 17.36 3.14
CA ARG A 34 15.28 17.99 3.85
C ARG A 34 14.45 16.95 4.60
N LEU A 35 14.27 15.77 3.99
CA LEU A 35 13.54 14.66 4.60
C LEU A 35 14.18 14.22 5.93
N ALA A 36 15.51 14.06 5.96
CA ALA A 36 16.22 13.65 7.17
C ALA A 36 16.04 14.65 8.32
N THR A 37 16.14 15.96 8.04
CA THR A 37 15.92 17.01 9.04
C THR A 37 14.49 16.99 9.59
N ILE A 38 13.48 16.81 8.74
CA ILE A 38 12.09 16.77 9.20
C ILE A 38 11.83 15.50 10.03
N LEU A 39 12.32 14.34 9.59
CA LEU A 39 12.13 13.09 10.33
C LEU A 39 12.77 13.14 11.72
N GLN A 40 13.93 13.77 11.85
CA GLN A 40 14.58 13.98 13.16
C GLN A 40 13.80 14.95 14.06
N ALA A 41 13.18 15.98 13.49
CA ALA A 41 12.42 16.97 14.29
C ALA A 41 11.04 16.45 14.73
N VAL A 42 10.40 15.63 13.90
CA VAL A 42 9.04 15.12 14.14
C VAL A 42 9.06 13.84 14.98
N GLU A 43 10.13 13.04 14.88
CA GLU A 43 10.27 11.73 15.53
C GLU A 43 9.02 10.83 15.36
N PRO A 44 8.60 10.55 14.10
CA PRO A 44 7.39 9.78 13.87
C PRO A 44 7.55 8.33 14.37
N SER A 45 6.47 7.75 14.89
CA SER A 45 6.39 6.30 15.19
C SER A 45 5.96 5.48 13.98
N THR A 46 5.12 6.05 13.11
CA THR A 46 4.70 5.45 11.83
C THR A 46 5.06 6.36 10.65
N LEU A 47 5.70 5.79 9.63
CA LEU A 47 6.13 6.49 8.43
C LEU A 47 5.44 5.93 7.18
N ILE A 48 4.68 6.76 6.46
CA ILE A 48 4.07 6.36 5.18
C ILE A 48 4.97 6.80 4.01
N VAL A 49 5.37 5.83 3.18
CA VAL A 49 6.37 5.97 2.12
C VAL A 49 5.73 5.68 0.76
N LEU A 50 5.57 6.73 -0.06
CA LEU A 50 4.95 6.62 -1.38
C LEU A 50 5.97 6.58 -2.54
N ASP A 51 7.22 6.91 -2.25
CA ASP A 51 8.33 6.96 -3.21
C ASP A 51 9.62 6.53 -2.52
N HIS A 52 10.70 6.36 -3.29
CA HIS A 52 11.96 5.88 -2.75
C HIS A 52 12.54 6.83 -1.69
N VAL A 53 12.76 6.29 -0.48
CA VAL A 53 13.44 6.91 0.66
C VAL A 53 14.68 6.08 1.01
N LYS A 54 15.80 6.76 1.25
CA LYS A 54 17.01 6.09 1.77
C LYS A 54 16.75 5.58 3.19
N GLU A 55 16.86 4.27 3.36
CA GLU A 55 16.54 3.60 4.63
C GLU A 55 17.42 4.09 5.79
N GLU A 56 18.67 4.49 5.54
CA GLU A 56 19.55 5.08 6.55
C GLU A 56 19.05 6.43 7.13
N LEU A 57 18.14 7.11 6.44
CA LEU A 57 17.57 8.39 6.89
C LEU A 57 16.33 8.20 7.77
N ILE A 58 15.80 6.98 7.84
CA ILE A 58 14.64 6.68 8.69
C ILE A 58 15.12 6.63 10.14
N PRO A 59 14.56 7.43 11.06
CA PRO A 59 15.01 7.47 12.45
C PRO A 59 14.64 6.19 13.21
N ALA A 60 15.27 5.97 14.36
CA ALA A 60 14.96 4.84 15.24
C ALA A 60 13.55 4.91 15.85
N SER A 61 12.98 6.12 15.93
CA SER A 61 11.60 6.35 16.42
C SER A 61 10.55 5.63 15.58
N VAL A 62 10.82 5.41 14.28
CA VAL A 62 9.88 4.75 13.36
C VAL A 62 9.86 3.25 13.65
N GLU A 63 8.75 2.80 14.23
CA GLU A 63 8.49 1.40 14.54
C GLU A 63 8.00 0.61 13.32
N VAL A 64 7.26 1.28 12.42
CA VAL A 64 6.71 0.66 11.20
C VAL A 64 6.68 1.64 10.02
N CYS A 65 7.10 1.14 8.87
CA CYS A 65 6.95 1.81 7.58
C CYS A 65 5.70 1.25 6.88
N VAL A 66 4.89 2.13 6.31
CA VAL A 66 3.74 1.77 5.49
C VAL A 66 4.04 2.12 4.05
N THR A 67 3.96 1.16 3.15
CA THR A 67 4.16 1.34 1.70
C THR A 67 2.88 1.05 0.96
N VAL A 68 2.81 1.44 -0.32
CA VAL A 68 1.67 1.18 -1.18
C VAL A 68 2.18 0.50 -2.44
N ARG A 69 1.63 -0.67 -2.77
CA ARG A 69 1.99 -1.49 -3.94
C ARG A 69 3.49 -1.62 -4.15
N GLN A 70 4.23 -1.89 -3.08
CA GLN A 70 5.69 -2.02 -3.10
C GLN A 70 6.40 -0.79 -3.67
N SER A 71 5.90 0.43 -3.35
CA SER A 71 6.59 1.70 -3.63
C SER A 71 8.07 1.66 -3.24
N GLN A 72 8.39 0.90 -2.20
CA GLN A 72 9.72 0.47 -1.81
C GLN A 72 9.63 -0.81 -0.96
N ILE A 73 10.69 -1.62 -0.97
CA ILE A 73 10.89 -2.73 -0.02
C ILE A 73 12.06 -2.37 0.89
N PHE A 74 11.85 -2.39 2.20
CA PHE A 74 12.88 -2.11 3.21
C PHE A 74 13.56 -3.40 3.67
N ALA A 75 14.89 -3.36 3.84
CA ALA A 75 15.65 -4.54 4.21
C ALA A 75 15.75 -4.74 5.73
N ARG A 76 15.69 -3.64 6.50
CA ARG A 76 15.97 -3.60 7.95
C ARG A 76 14.84 -2.97 8.77
N ARG A 77 13.82 -2.40 8.13
CA ARG A 77 12.65 -1.81 8.79
C ARG A 77 11.43 -2.73 8.71
N ARG A 78 10.62 -2.73 9.77
CA ARG A 78 9.30 -3.36 9.75
C ARG A 78 8.43 -2.62 8.75
N GLN A 79 7.72 -3.38 7.92
CA GLN A 79 6.97 -2.86 6.80
C GLN A 79 5.58 -3.48 6.75
N ILE A 80 4.58 -2.65 6.45
CA ILE A 80 3.27 -3.07 5.98
C ILE A 80 3.08 -2.48 4.60
N ASP A 81 3.00 -3.33 3.59
CA ASP A 81 2.67 -2.92 2.23
C ASP A 81 1.18 -3.05 1.97
N LEU A 82 0.54 -1.98 1.52
CA LEU A 82 -0.87 -1.93 1.19
C LEU A 82 -1.07 -2.24 -0.29
N TYR A 83 -1.86 -3.25 -0.60
CA TYR A 83 -2.25 -3.56 -1.97
C TYR A 83 -3.50 -2.76 -2.33
N THR A 84 -3.30 -1.72 -3.13
CA THR A 84 -4.39 -0.90 -3.66
C THR A 84 -4.49 -1.09 -5.16
N VAL A 85 -5.68 -0.91 -5.72
CA VAL A 85 -5.88 -0.80 -7.18
C VAL A 85 -6.76 0.40 -7.44
N ASP A 86 -6.37 1.21 -8.43
CA ASP A 86 -7.14 2.37 -8.84
C ASP A 86 -8.59 1.94 -9.16
N GLU A 87 -9.54 2.77 -8.72
CA GLU A 87 -10.98 2.54 -8.81
C GLU A 87 -11.60 1.40 -7.96
N LEU A 88 -10.79 0.57 -7.29
CA LEU A 88 -11.26 -0.47 -6.36
C LEU A 88 -10.92 -0.17 -4.90
N GLY A 89 -9.82 0.54 -4.65
CA GLY A 89 -9.37 0.90 -3.31
C GLY A 89 -8.43 -0.14 -2.69
N LEU A 90 -8.55 -0.34 -1.37
CA LEU A 90 -7.66 -1.20 -0.58
C LEU A 90 -8.12 -2.67 -0.64
N LEU A 91 -7.35 -3.48 -1.37
CA LEU A 91 -7.66 -4.89 -1.62
C LEU A 91 -7.00 -5.84 -0.63
N GLY A 92 -5.97 -5.39 0.10
CA GLY A 92 -5.27 -6.22 1.06
C GLY A 92 -3.98 -5.58 1.58
N TYR A 93 -3.21 -6.36 2.34
CA TYR A 93 -1.92 -5.92 2.88
C TYR A 93 -0.92 -7.07 2.94
N SER A 94 0.37 -6.74 3.04
CA SER A 94 1.47 -7.69 3.22
C SER A 94 2.45 -7.18 4.26
N THR A 95 3.08 -8.07 5.03
CA THR A 95 4.16 -7.73 5.96
C THR A 95 5.53 -8.22 5.47
N ASP A 96 5.56 -9.01 4.40
CA ASP A 96 6.76 -9.59 3.78
C ASP A 96 6.97 -9.13 2.32
N CYS A 97 6.05 -8.34 1.78
CA CYS A 97 5.98 -7.92 0.37
C CYS A 97 5.97 -9.08 -0.64
N GLN A 98 5.57 -10.26 -0.21
CA GLN A 98 5.49 -11.46 -1.06
C GLN A 98 4.11 -12.09 -0.96
N THR A 99 3.61 -12.28 0.26
CA THR A 99 2.30 -12.83 0.55
C THR A 99 1.37 -11.71 0.99
N TYR A 100 0.28 -11.53 0.26
CA TYR A 100 -0.77 -10.58 0.58
C TYR A 100 -1.95 -11.27 1.25
N HIS A 101 -2.40 -10.69 2.36
CA HIS A 101 -3.68 -10.98 3.01
C HIS A 101 -4.77 -10.18 2.30
N LEU A 102 -5.72 -10.89 1.71
CA LEU A 102 -6.79 -10.31 0.89
C LEU A 102 -7.98 -9.87 1.76
N ASN A 103 -8.58 -8.73 1.40
CA ASN A 103 -9.78 -8.21 2.04
C ASN A 103 -11.05 -8.91 1.52
N LEU A 104 -11.29 -10.13 2.01
CA LEU A 104 -12.45 -10.94 1.60
C LEU A 104 -13.80 -10.41 2.10
N VAL A 105 -13.79 -9.46 3.03
CA VAL A 105 -15.02 -8.85 3.55
C VAL A 105 -15.64 -7.99 2.45
N GLU A 106 -14.83 -7.15 1.79
CA GLU A 106 -15.34 -6.19 0.82
C GLU A 106 -15.26 -6.70 -0.63
N PHE A 107 -14.44 -7.72 -0.90
CA PHE A 107 -14.13 -8.14 -2.25
C PHE A 107 -14.14 -9.68 -2.41
N HIS A 108 -14.58 -10.11 -3.59
CA HIS A 108 -14.34 -11.45 -4.10
C HIS A 108 -13.16 -11.43 -5.08
N PHE A 109 -12.29 -12.43 -4.98
CA PHE A 109 -11.07 -12.52 -5.78
C PHE A 109 -11.06 -13.81 -6.59
N GLU A 110 -10.70 -13.67 -7.86
CA GLU A 110 -10.57 -14.77 -8.82
C GLU A 110 -9.24 -14.64 -9.58
N ARG A 111 -8.85 -15.71 -10.27
CA ARG A 111 -7.71 -15.73 -11.18
C ARG A 111 -8.24 -15.89 -12.60
N SER A 112 -7.82 -15.01 -13.51
CA SER A 112 -8.15 -15.13 -14.93
C SER A 112 -7.38 -16.29 -15.58
N GLU A 113 -7.78 -16.69 -16.79
CA GLU A 113 -7.09 -17.73 -17.56
C GLU A 113 -5.64 -17.33 -17.88
N THR A 114 -5.36 -16.03 -18.01
CA THR A 114 -4.00 -15.49 -18.24
C THR A 114 -3.19 -15.36 -16.95
N GLY A 115 -3.78 -15.70 -15.79
CA GLY A 115 -3.13 -15.66 -14.49
C GLY A 115 -3.25 -14.33 -13.75
N ARG A 116 -4.02 -13.37 -14.28
CA ARG A 116 -4.24 -12.06 -13.67
C ARG A 116 -5.27 -12.11 -12.54
N LEU A 117 -5.19 -11.16 -11.62
CA LEU A 117 -6.16 -11.00 -10.55
C LEU A 117 -7.44 -10.37 -11.09
N ILE A 118 -8.56 -11.03 -10.85
CA ILE A 118 -9.90 -10.51 -11.06
C ILE A 118 -10.49 -10.16 -9.69
N VAL A 119 -11.13 -9.00 -9.59
CA VAL A 119 -11.71 -8.48 -8.35
C VAL A 119 -13.16 -8.07 -8.57
N THR A 120 -14.04 -8.48 -7.66
CA THR A 120 -15.44 -8.08 -7.62
C THR A 120 -15.77 -7.46 -6.25
N PRO A 121 -16.05 -6.16 -6.16
CA PRO A 121 -16.56 -5.54 -4.94
C PRO A 121 -17.94 -6.09 -4.55
N LEU A 122 -18.10 -6.52 -3.31
CA LEU A 122 -19.33 -7.17 -2.82
C LEU A 122 -20.42 -6.19 -2.37
N TYR A 123 -20.02 -5.03 -1.85
CA TYR A 123 -20.93 -4.06 -1.21
C TYR A 123 -20.93 -2.67 -1.85
N ASN A 124 -20.43 -2.54 -3.08
CA ASN A 124 -20.46 -1.26 -3.79
C ASN A 124 -21.85 -1.01 -4.38
N LEU A 125 -22.75 -0.44 -3.56
CA LEU A 125 -24.13 -0.14 -3.95
C LEU A 125 -24.25 1.10 -4.86
N LEU A 126 -23.24 1.98 -4.87
CA LEU A 126 -23.26 3.22 -5.64
C LEU A 126 -22.78 3.02 -7.08
N GLN A 127 -21.80 2.13 -7.27
CA GLN A 127 -21.29 1.76 -8.59
C GLN A 127 -20.94 0.27 -8.61
N PRO A 128 -21.92 -0.62 -8.87
CA PRO A 128 -21.67 -2.05 -8.98
C PRO A 128 -20.65 -2.33 -10.08
N LYS A 129 -19.53 -2.94 -9.69
CA LYS A 129 -18.48 -3.40 -10.60
C LYS A 129 -18.40 -4.91 -10.50
N LEU A 130 -18.30 -5.60 -11.63
CA LEU A 130 -18.23 -7.05 -11.69
C LEU A 130 -16.97 -7.46 -12.44
N ARG A 131 -16.22 -8.40 -11.86
CA ARG A 131 -15.07 -9.06 -12.47
C ARG A 131 -14.09 -8.08 -13.13
N ILE A 132 -13.61 -7.10 -12.37
CA ILE A 132 -12.58 -6.18 -12.85
C ILE A 132 -11.26 -6.94 -12.90
N GLU A 133 -10.75 -7.19 -14.11
CA GLU A 133 -9.45 -7.80 -14.31
C GLU A 133 -8.36 -6.73 -14.19
N THR A 134 -7.46 -6.93 -13.23
CA THR A 134 -6.29 -6.07 -13.01
C THR A 134 -5.13 -6.49 -13.92
N LEU A 135 -4.08 -5.67 -13.98
CA LEU A 135 -2.83 -6.05 -14.66
C LEU A 135 -1.94 -6.95 -13.79
N ASP A 136 -2.26 -7.12 -12.50
CA ASP A 136 -1.44 -7.85 -11.54
C ASP A 136 -1.62 -9.36 -11.70
N GLU A 137 -0.53 -10.12 -11.65
CA GLU A 137 -0.61 -11.58 -11.65
C GLU A 137 -0.84 -12.10 -10.24
N VAL A 138 -1.65 -13.16 -10.12
CA VAL A 138 -2.00 -13.77 -8.83
C VAL A 138 -1.71 -15.26 -8.82
N ARG A 139 -1.20 -15.72 -7.68
CA ARG A 139 -1.19 -17.12 -7.29
C ARG A 139 -1.77 -17.26 -5.89
N PHE A 140 -2.98 -17.80 -5.77
CA PHE A 140 -3.60 -18.07 -4.48
C PHE A 140 -2.81 -19.15 -3.71
N LYS A 141 -2.45 -18.84 -2.47
CA LYS A 141 -1.82 -19.79 -1.54
C LYS A 141 -2.89 -20.56 -0.76
N ASN A 142 -3.94 -19.86 -0.37
CA ASN A 142 -5.14 -20.37 0.28
C ASN A 142 -6.30 -19.38 0.05
N GLN A 143 -7.40 -19.53 0.78
CA GLN A 143 -8.58 -18.68 0.62
C GLN A 143 -8.34 -17.20 0.98
N THR A 144 -7.45 -16.90 1.93
CA THR A 144 -7.24 -15.55 2.46
C THR A 144 -5.93 -14.91 2.01
N GLN A 145 -5.04 -15.70 1.39
CA GLN A 145 -3.69 -15.26 1.03
C GLN A 145 -3.34 -15.56 -0.42
N ALA A 146 -2.65 -14.62 -1.06
CA ALA A 146 -2.13 -14.76 -2.41
C ALA A 146 -0.71 -14.19 -2.53
N ILE A 147 0.05 -14.75 -3.48
CA ILE A 147 1.30 -14.17 -3.96
C ILE A 147 0.93 -13.31 -5.16
N LEU A 148 1.35 -12.03 -5.13
CA LEU A 148 1.05 -11.06 -6.18
C LEU A 148 2.33 -10.62 -6.88
N THR A 149 2.28 -10.56 -8.21
CA THR A 149 3.30 -9.86 -9.01
C THR A 149 2.68 -8.56 -9.48
N LEU A 150 3.18 -7.45 -8.92
CA LEU A 150 2.60 -6.13 -9.11
C LEU A 150 3.17 -5.48 -10.36
N PHE A 151 2.29 -5.06 -11.27
CA PHE A 151 2.67 -4.28 -12.43
C PHE A 151 2.46 -2.79 -12.17
N PRO A 152 3.25 -1.90 -12.81
CA PRO A 152 3.02 -0.48 -12.73
C PRO A 152 1.61 -0.14 -13.22
N HIS A 153 0.92 0.78 -12.54
CA HIS A 153 -0.26 1.41 -13.12
C HIS A 153 0.15 2.05 -14.45
N GLY A 154 -0.55 1.68 -15.53
CA GLY A 154 -0.35 2.28 -16.85
C GLY A 154 -0.42 3.81 -16.73
N ARG A 155 0.51 4.50 -17.39
CA ARG A 155 0.48 5.96 -17.51
C ARG A 155 -0.70 6.42 -18.34
#